data_AF-X1NZ31-F1
#
_entry.id   AF-X1NZ31-F1
#
_cell.length_a   1.000
_cell.length_b   1.000
_cell.length_c   1.000
_cell.angle_alpha   90.00
_cell.angle_beta   90.00
_cell.angle_gamma   90.00
#
_symmetry.space_group_name_H-M   'P 1'
#
loop_
_entity.id
_entity.type
_entity.pdbx_description
1 polymer ?
#
loop_
_entity_poly.entity_id
_entity_poly.type
_entity_poly.pdbx_seq_one_letter_code
_entity_poly.pdbx_strand_id
1 'polypeptide(L)'
;MAKRTILLLEDASVYEGYSFGADITTYGEVVFDTSMTGYQEMLTDPSFAGQILVPTYPLVGNYGICEADFESRQIQVRGLAVREYCSQPSHWQSSSTLHEFLLSSGIPGISGIDTRALTRHLRSIG
;
A
#
# COMPACT_ATOMS: atom_id res chain seq x y z
N MET A 1 2.05 -15.06 13.43
CA MET A 1 1.69 -13.79 14.13
C MET A 1 2.04 -12.65 13.20
N ALA A 2 1.16 -11.66 13.03
CA ALA A 2 1.47 -10.49 12.21
C ALA A 2 2.57 -9.65 12.89
N LYS A 3 3.64 -9.35 12.14
CA LYS A 3 4.78 -8.57 12.65
C LYS A 3 4.34 -7.12 12.83
N ARG A 4 4.66 -6.51 13.97
CA ARG A 4 4.39 -5.08 14.18
C ARG A 4 5.34 -4.24 13.34
N THR A 5 4.81 -3.15 12.78
CA THR A 5 5.58 -2.14 12.05
C THR A 5 4.99 -0.76 12.30
N ILE A 6 5.75 0.27 11.97
CA ILE A 6 5.35 1.66 12.15
C ILE A 6 5.60 2.46 10.87
N LEU A 7 4.71 3.41 10.60
CA LEU A 7 4.94 4.50 9.66
C LEU A 7 5.24 5.75 10.48
N LEU A 8 6.44 6.30 10.29
CA LEU A 8 6.91 7.52 10.94
C LEU A 8 6.96 8.63 9.91
N LEU A 9 6.33 9.76 10.21
CA LEU A 9 6.40 10.98 9.40
C LEU A 9 7.50 11.92 9.93
N GLU A 10 7.89 12.90 9.10
CA GLU A 10 8.95 13.86 9.43
C GLU A 10 8.63 14.75 10.65
N ASP A 11 7.35 15.00 10.91
CA ASP A 11 6.84 15.78 12.03
C ASP A 11 6.78 14.97 13.35
N ALA A 12 7.35 13.76 13.33
CA ALA A 12 7.31 12.76 14.40
C ALA A 12 5.93 12.13 14.66
N SER A 13 4.95 12.31 13.78
CA SER A 13 3.70 11.55 13.83
C SER A 13 3.95 10.06 13.57
N VAL A 14 3.40 9.19 14.43
CA VAL A 14 3.59 7.73 14.38
C VAL A 14 2.26 7.03 14.13
N TYR A 15 2.25 6.13 13.16
CA TYR A 15 1.13 5.24 12.88
C TYR A 15 1.58 3.79 13.06
N GLU A 16 1.04 3.12 14.07
CA GLU A 16 1.34 1.72 14.35
C GLU A 16 0.42 0.79 13.55
N GLY A 17 0.98 -0.31 13.07
CA GLY A 17 0.23 -1.29 12.30
C GLY A 17 0.93 -2.64 12.21
N TYR A 18 0.48 -3.43 11.25
CA TYR A 18 0.96 -4.78 10.98
C TYR A 18 1.60 -4.85 9.60
N SER A 19 2.79 -5.45 9.53
CA SER A 19 3.54 -5.59 8.30
C SER A 19 2.89 -6.64 7.39
N PHE A 20 2.91 -6.35 6.09
CA PHE A 20 2.64 -7.30 5.01
C PHE A 20 3.55 -6.96 3.82
N GLY A 21 3.67 -7.83 2.82
CA GLY A 21 4.69 -7.68 1.77
C GLY A 21 6.09 -7.98 2.30
N ALA A 22 7.09 -7.29 1.76
CA ALA A 22 8.49 -7.50 2.12
C ALA A 22 8.82 -6.95 3.52
N ASP A 23 9.66 -7.70 4.26
CA ASP A 23 10.10 -7.33 5.60
C ASP A 23 11.35 -6.45 5.57
N ILE A 24 11.19 -5.23 5.05
CA ILE A 24 12.28 -4.25 4.92
C ILE A 24 11.83 -2.85 5.38
N THR A 25 12.80 -2.01 5.74
CA THR A 25 12.57 -0.58 5.97
C THR A 25 12.73 0.18 4.65
N THR A 26 11.82 1.12 4.40
CA THR A 26 11.83 1.99 3.22
C THR A 26 11.65 3.44 3.62
N TYR A 27 12.03 4.34 2.71
CA TYR A 27 11.87 5.78 2.85
C TYR A 27 11.30 6.32 1.54
N GLY A 28 10.42 7.30 1.65
CA GLY A 28 9.76 7.94 0.53
C GLY A 28 8.79 9.03 0.99
N GLU A 29 8.34 9.84 0.05
CA GLU A 29 7.27 10.81 0.28
C GLU A 29 5.94 10.08 0.47
N VAL A 30 5.19 10.43 1.52
CA VAL A 30 3.90 9.79 1.78
C VAL A 30 2.79 10.55 1.05
N VAL A 31 2.15 9.89 0.11
CA VAL A 31 1.06 10.46 -0.71
C VAL A 31 -0.22 9.67 -0.51
N PHE A 32 -1.37 10.33 -0.64
CA PHE A 32 -2.66 9.66 -0.59
C PHE A 32 -3.38 9.72 -1.92
N ASP A 33 -4.19 8.70 -2.19
CA ASP A 33 -4.99 8.62 -3.41
C ASP A 33 -6.45 8.26 -3.07
N THR A 34 -7.38 8.94 -3.75
CA THR A 34 -8.82 8.85 -3.47
C THR A 34 -9.55 7.79 -4.29
N SER A 35 -8.84 7.07 -5.16
CA SER A 35 -9.39 6.00 -5.98
C SER A 35 -9.89 4.86 -5.10
N MET A 36 -11.10 4.36 -5.41
CA MET A 36 -11.74 3.29 -4.64
C MET A 36 -11.39 1.89 -5.16
N THR A 37 -10.88 1.82 -6.38
CA THR A 37 -10.48 0.61 -7.11
C THR A 37 -9.21 0.91 -7.88
N GLY A 38 -8.59 -0.12 -8.44
CA GLY A 38 -7.41 0.04 -9.27
C GLY A 38 -6.09 0.11 -8.49
N TYR A 39 -6.02 -0.52 -7.31
CA TYR A 39 -4.80 -0.48 -6.50
C TYR A 39 -3.60 -1.11 -7.20
N GLN A 40 -3.81 -2.03 -8.15
CA GLN A 40 -2.71 -2.66 -8.87
C GLN A 40 -2.09 -1.71 -9.90
N GLU A 41 -2.95 -1.00 -10.63
CA GLU A 41 -2.60 0.05 -11.57
C GLU A 41 -1.84 1.15 -10.83
N MET A 42 -2.34 1.58 -9.67
CA MET A 42 -1.67 2.57 -8.81
C MET A 42 -0.29 2.09 -8.32
N LEU A 43 -0.14 0.81 -7.97
CA LEU A 43 1.16 0.25 -7.55
C LEU A 43 2.18 0.24 -8.71
N THR A 44 1.71 0.11 -9.95
CA THR A 44 2.57 -0.02 -11.14
C THR A 44 2.70 1.25 -11.98
N ASP A 45 1.97 2.31 -11.66
CA ASP A 45 2.08 3.61 -12.31
C ASP A 45 3.43 4.29 -11.99
N PRO A 46 4.26 4.63 -13.01
CA PRO A 46 5.54 5.34 -12.85
C PRO A 46 5.45 6.67 -12.09
N SER A 47 4.28 7.29 -12.02
CA SER A 47 4.04 8.56 -11.33
C SER A 47 4.27 8.47 -9.82
N PHE A 48 4.11 7.28 -9.23
CA PHE A 48 4.33 7.04 -7.79
C PHE A 48 5.75 6.58 -7.45
N ALA A 49 6.70 6.70 -8.40
CA ALA A 49 8.09 6.33 -8.18
C ALA A 49 8.68 7.11 -6.99
N GLY A 50 9.20 6.39 -5.99
CA GLY A 50 9.79 7.01 -4.80
C GLY A 50 8.80 7.31 -3.67
N GLN A 51 7.50 7.05 -3.87
CA GLN A 51 6.45 7.44 -2.93
C GLN A 51 5.90 6.24 -2.13
N ILE A 52 5.41 6.50 -0.93
CA ILE A 52 4.64 5.57 -0.10
C ILE A 52 3.17 5.91 -0.29
N LEU A 53 2.43 4.97 -0.88
CA LEU A 53 1.05 5.18 -1.30
C LEU A 53 0.08 4.88 -0.15
N VAL A 54 -0.89 5.77 0.06
CA VAL A 54 -1.95 5.65 1.05
C VAL A 54 -3.32 5.73 0.36
N PRO A 55 -3.93 4.59 -0.01
CA PRO A 55 -5.30 4.60 -0.52
C PRO A 55 -6.26 5.04 0.58
N THR A 56 -7.20 5.91 0.22
CA THR A 56 -8.28 6.32 1.15
C THR A 56 -9.35 5.24 1.32
N TYR A 57 -9.51 4.34 0.34
CA TYR A 57 -10.45 3.23 0.44
C TYR A 57 -9.94 2.20 1.46
N PRO A 58 -10.77 1.79 2.43
CA PRO A 58 -10.27 1.07 3.59
C PRO A 58 -9.84 -0.36 3.31
N LEU A 59 -10.47 -1.04 2.35
CA LEU A 59 -10.24 -2.45 2.07
C LEU A 59 -9.40 -2.62 0.80
N VAL A 60 -8.16 -3.07 0.93
CA VAL A 60 -7.22 -3.22 -0.20
C VAL A 60 -6.79 -4.68 -0.32
N GLY A 61 -6.70 -5.19 -1.56
CA GLY A 61 -6.35 -6.58 -1.84
C GLY A 61 -7.55 -7.53 -2.02
N ASN A 62 -8.79 -7.01 -2.04
CA ASN A 62 -10.02 -7.81 -2.11
C ASN A 62 -10.18 -8.61 -3.42
N TYR A 63 -9.61 -8.13 -4.53
CA TYR A 63 -9.63 -8.84 -5.82
C TYR A 63 -8.28 -9.46 -6.21
N GLY A 64 -7.30 -9.44 -5.30
CA GLY A 64 -5.97 -9.98 -5.51
C GLY A 64 -5.21 -9.24 -6.61
N ILE A 65 -4.35 -9.95 -7.33
CA ILE A 65 -3.55 -9.43 -8.44
C ILE A 65 -3.94 -10.17 -9.72
N CYS A 66 -4.05 -9.42 -10.82
CA CYS A 66 -4.47 -9.90 -12.13
C CYS A 66 -3.44 -9.48 -13.18
N GLU A 67 -2.93 -10.38 -14.02
CA GLU A 67 -1.86 -10.02 -14.98
C GLU A 67 -2.29 -9.01 -16.06
N ALA A 68 -3.59 -8.81 -16.26
CA ALA A 68 -4.09 -7.86 -17.25
C ALA A 68 -4.01 -6.40 -16.80
N ASP A 69 -3.89 -6.15 -15.48
CA ASP A 69 -4.06 -4.81 -14.88
C ASP A 69 -2.71 -4.17 -14.51
N PHE A 70 -1.64 -4.50 -15.26
CA PHE A 70 -0.32 -3.91 -15.08
C PHE A 70 -0.11 -2.70 -16.02
N GLU A 71 0.07 -1.50 -15.44
CA GLU A 71 0.40 -0.29 -16.19
C GLU A 71 1.90 -0.20 -16.52
N SER A 72 2.74 -0.90 -15.77
CA SER A 72 4.17 -1.02 -16.09
C SER A 72 4.75 -2.39 -15.71
N ARG A 73 6.00 -2.62 -16.09
CA ARG A 73 6.70 -3.90 -15.92
C ARG A 73 7.04 -4.23 -14.46
N GLN A 74 6.92 -3.28 -13.54
CA GLN A 74 7.30 -3.45 -12.13
C GLN A 74 6.47 -2.55 -11.21
N ILE A 75 6.48 -2.85 -9.92
CA ILE A 75 5.96 -1.94 -8.89
C ILE A 75 6.85 -0.70 -8.82
N GLN A 76 6.23 0.47 -8.81
CA GLN A 76 6.93 1.77 -8.82
C GLN A 76 6.93 2.40 -7.42
N VAL A 77 5.90 2.12 -6.61
CA VAL A 77 5.81 2.61 -5.23
C VAL A 77 6.95 2.05 -4.37
N ARG A 78 7.34 2.81 -3.34
CA ARG A 78 8.32 2.40 -2.33
C ARG A 78 7.69 1.67 -1.16
N GLY A 79 6.39 1.81 -0.98
CA GLY A 79 5.62 1.14 0.08
C GLY A 79 4.12 1.40 -0.06
N LEU A 80 3.34 0.58 0.63
CA LEU A 80 1.88 0.67 0.63
C LEU A 80 1.34 0.72 2.07
N ALA A 81 0.52 1.72 2.39
CA ALA A 81 -0.06 1.89 3.71
C ALA A 81 -1.59 1.88 3.63
N VAL A 82 -2.23 0.89 4.28
CA VAL A 82 -3.67 0.61 4.14
C VAL A 82 -4.36 0.51 5.49
N ARG A 83 -5.68 0.75 5.49
CA ARG A 83 -6.49 0.54 6.69
C ARG A 83 -6.68 -0.94 6.97
N GLU A 84 -7.16 -1.68 5.97
CA GLU A 84 -7.43 -3.11 6.06
C GLU A 84 -6.86 -3.82 4.83
N TYR A 85 -6.05 -4.84 5.08
CA TYR A 85 -5.51 -5.71 4.04
C TYR A 85 -6.36 -6.98 3.98
N CYS A 86 -6.89 -7.31 2.80
CA CYS A 86 -7.61 -8.55 2.56
C CYS A 86 -6.63 -9.69 2.25
N SER A 87 -6.49 -10.65 3.18
CA SER A 87 -5.60 -11.81 3.00
C SER A 87 -6.15 -12.87 2.04
N GLN A 88 -7.45 -12.87 1.79
CA GLN A 88 -8.14 -13.86 0.97
C GLN A 88 -8.89 -13.14 -0.15
N PRO A 89 -8.22 -12.85 -1.28
CA PRO A 89 -8.88 -12.22 -2.41
C PRO A 89 -9.96 -13.15 -3.00
N SER A 90 -11.02 -12.54 -3.52
CA SER A 90 -12.11 -13.25 -4.18
C SER A 90 -12.40 -12.61 -5.53
N HIS A 91 -11.65 -13.05 -6.56
CA HIS A 91 -11.88 -12.65 -7.93
C HIS A 91 -11.46 -13.76 -8.89
N TRP A 92 -12.22 -13.97 -9.96
CA TRP A 92 -11.99 -15.07 -10.91
C TRP A 92 -10.68 -14.93 -11.70
N GLN A 93 -10.15 -13.70 -11.82
CA GLN A 93 -8.86 -13.41 -12.46
C GLN A 93 -7.69 -13.30 -11.46
N SER A 94 -7.94 -13.51 -10.17
CA SER A 94 -6.88 -13.42 -9.16
C SER A 94 -5.88 -14.55 -9.35
N SER A 95 -4.63 -14.20 -9.65
CA SER A 95 -3.51 -15.16 -9.77
C SER A 95 -2.67 -15.23 -8.49
N SER A 96 -2.57 -14.14 -7.74
CA SER A 96 -1.84 -14.08 -6.47
C SER A 96 -2.47 -13.08 -5.49
N THR A 97 -2.06 -13.16 -4.23
CA THR A 97 -2.44 -12.20 -3.20
C THR A 97 -1.59 -10.93 -3.29
N LEU A 98 -2.13 -9.81 -2.79
CA LEU A 98 -1.37 -8.56 -2.68
C LEU A 98 -0.10 -8.72 -1.82
N HIS A 99 -0.15 -9.57 -0.78
CA HIS A 99 1.03 -9.86 0.03
C HIS A 99 2.15 -10.51 -0.78
N GLU A 100 1.84 -11.56 -1.55
CA GLU A 100 2.83 -12.27 -2.38
C GLU A 100 3.41 -11.36 -3.47
N PHE A 101 2.59 -10.49 -4.05
CA PHE A 101 3.02 -9.55 -5.08
C PHE A 101 3.97 -8.47 -4.56
N LEU A 102 3.68 -7.91 -3.38
CA LEU A 102 4.58 -6.98 -2.71
C LEU A 102 5.86 -7.68 -2.22
N LEU A 103 5.73 -8.90 -1.68
CA LEU A 103 6.86 -9.69 -1.20
C LEU A 103 7.84 -10.04 -2.34
N SER A 104 7.34 -10.48 -3.49
CA SER A 104 8.17 -10.83 -4.65
C SER A 104 8.87 -9.62 -5.27
N SER A 105 8.27 -8.43 -5.14
CA SER A 105 8.84 -7.17 -5.63
C SER A 105 9.72 -6.46 -4.58
N GLY A 106 9.88 -7.02 -3.38
CA GLY A 106 10.66 -6.42 -2.31
C GLY A 106 10.04 -5.13 -1.74
N ILE A 107 8.72 -4.95 -1.83
CA ILE A 107 8.02 -3.74 -1.37
C ILE A 107 7.36 -4.00 -0.01
N PRO A 108 7.60 -3.16 1.01
CA PRO A 108 6.96 -3.30 2.30
C PRO A 108 5.54 -2.70 2.30
N GLY A 109 4.68 -3.28 3.10
CA GLY A 109 3.33 -2.81 3.36
C GLY A 109 3.02 -2.71 4.85
N ILE A 110 2.19 -1.74 5.23
CA ILE A 110 1.64 -1.57 6.58
C ILE A 110 0.12 -1.54 6.55
N SER A 111 -0.52 -2.36 7.36
CA SER A 111 -1.97 -2.47 7.50
C SER A 111 -2.41 -2.12 8.92
N GLY A 112 -3.69 -1.79 9.11
CA GLY A 112 -4.26 -1.47 10.43
C GLY A 112 -4.09 -0.01 10.85
N ILE A 113 -3.51 0.84 10.01
CA ILE A 113 -3.35 2.27 10.30
C ILE A 113 -4.64 3.05 10.05
N ASP A 114 -4.81 4.20 10.71
CA ASP A 114 -5.91 5.11 10.38
C ASP A 114 -5.55 5.97 9.15
N THR A 115 -5.85 5.43 7.96
CA THR A 115 -5.61 6.15 6.69
C THR A 115 -6.39 7.45 6.60
N ARG A 116 -7.56 7.58 7.25
CA ARG A 116 -8.34 8.83 7.26
C ARG A 116 -7.65 9.91 8.09
N ALA A 117 -7.13 9.55 9.26
CA ALA A 117 -6.34 10.47 10.08
C ALA A 117 -5.06 10.89 9.33
N LEU A 118 -4.37 9.93 8.70
CA LEU A 118 -3.19 10.18 7.88
C LEU A 118 -3.49 11.11 6.69
N THR A 119 -4.52 10.84 5.89
CA THR A 119 -4.91 11.72 4.78
C THR A 119 -5.25 13.14 5.24
N ARG A 120 -5.95 13.30 6.37
CA ARG A 120 -6.25 14.63 6.92
C ARG A 120 -4.99 15.38 7.32
N HIS A 121 -4.04 14.67 7.89
CA HIS A 121 -2.75 15.18 8.32
C HIS A 121 -1.91 15.65 7.12
N LEU A 122 -1.74 14.78 6.11
CA LEU A 122 -1.03 15.10 4.86
C LEU A 122 -1.64 16.33 4.16
N ARG A 123 -2.97 16.41 4.10
CA ARG A 123 -3.68 17.55 3.51
C ARG A 123 -3.47 18.87 4.26
N SER A 124 -3.16 18.84 5.56
CA SER A 124 -2.95 20.05 6.36
C SER A 124 -1.53 20.60 6.31
N ILE A 125 -0.55 19.77 5.98
CA ILE A 125 0.87 20.13 5.96
C ILE A 125 1.37 20.46 4.55
N GLY A 126 0.63 20.01 3.51
CA GLY A 126 0.94 20.15 2.09
C GLY A 126 1.59 21.47 1.67
#